data_AF-A0A4Y7U3V9-F1
#
_entry.id   AF-A0A4Y7U3V9-F1
#
_cell.length_a   1.000
_cell.length_b   1.000
_cell.length_c   1.000
_cell.angle_alpha   90.00
_cell.angle_beta   90.00
_cell.angle_gamma   90.00
#
_symmetry.space_group_name_H-M   'P 1'
#
loop_
_entity.id
_entity.type
_entity.pdbx_description
1 polymer ?
#
loop_
_entity_poly.entity_id
_entity_poly.type
_entity_poly.pdbx_seq_one_letter_code
_entity_poly.pdbx_strand_id
1 'polypeptide(L)'
;MRHFLRKIAWIFLGKGYFDFLKGQHKTYLHQAKNVAMGYKSYHNGAFVWQWHQNSQLEIGKYCSIANDVHFILDSGHHTLSEVTSFPHFNHLVDKDLLIGNQTQSDFRKNIKTEESKTIIGNAVWIGM
;
A
#
# COMPACT_ATOMS: atom_id res chain seq x y z
N MET A 1 33.95 -16.75 4.57
CA MET A 1 33.57 -16.94 5.99
C MET A 1 32.81 -15.76 6.61
N ARG A 2 33.34 -14.53 6.60
CA ARG A 2 32.72 -13.37 7.27
C ARG A 2 31.30 -13.00 6.80
N HIS A 3 31.03 -13.05 5.49
CA HIS A 3 29.67 -12.78 4.96
C HIS A 3 28.64 -13.87 5.31
N PHE A 4 29.09 -15.11 5.45
CA PHE A 4 28.24 -16.25 5.79
C PHE A 4 27.82 -16.18 7.27
N LEU A 5 28.78 -15.96 8.18
CA LEU A 5 28.52 -15.73 9.59
C LEU A 5 27.61 -14.51 9.80
N ARG A 6 27.84 -13.42 9.06
CA ARG A 6 26.96 -12.25 9.09
C ARG A 6 25.54 -12.60 8.68
N LYS A 7 25.33 -13.37 7.60
CA LYS A 7 23.99 -13.79 7.17
C LYS A 7 23.28 -14.59 8.26
N ILE A 8 23.97 -15.55 8.87
CA ILE A 8 23.40 -16.38 9.94
C ILE A 8 23.07 -15.51 11.16
N ALA A 9 24.01 -14.68 11.62
CA ALA A 9 23.76 -13.75 12.71
C ALA A 9 22.56 -12.84 12.42
N TRP A 10 22.39 -12.40 11.16
CA TRP A 10 21.28 -11.55 10.79
C TRP A 10 19.93 -12.24 10.74
N ILE A 11 19.90 -13.54 10.48
CA ILE A 11 18.66 -14.33 10.58
C ILE A 11 18.17 -14.39 12.03
N PHE A 12 19.08 -14.58 13.00
CA PHE A 12 18.71 -14.68 14.41
C PHE A 12 18.46 -13.31 15.06
N LEU A 13 19.39 -12.37 14.90
CA LEU A 13 19.29 -11.03 15.49
C LEU A 13 18.28 -10.15 14.75
N GLY A 14 18.12 -10.38 13.45
CA GLY A 14 17.16 -9.64 12.61
C GLY A 14 15.76 -10.24 12.60
N LYS A 15 15.48 -11.33 13.33
CA LYS A 15 14.16 -12.00 13.30
C LYS A 15 13.00 -11.03 13.59
N GLY A 16 13.07 -10.26 14.68
CA GLY A 16 12.04 -9.27 15.00
C GLY A 16 11.91 -8.16 13.94
N TYR A 17 13.02 -7.77 13.31
CA TYR A 17 13.03 -6.83 12.21
C TYR A 17 12.39 -7.40 10.94
N PHE A 18 12.67 -8.65 10.58
CA PHE A 18 12.04 -9.32 9.45
C PHE A 18 10.56 -9.61 9.68
N ASP A 19 10.17 -9.96 10.90
CA ASP A 19 8.75 -10.16 11.29
C ASP A 19 7.98 -8.84 11.22
N PHE A 20 8.57 -7.73 11.68
CA PHE A 20 8.03 -6.38 11.49
C PHE A 20 7.86 -6.06 10.01
N LEU A 21 8.90 -6.28 9.19
CA LEU A 21 8.85 -6.03 7.75
C LEU A 21 7.81 -6.89 7.02
N LYS A 22 7.61 -8.15 7.42
CA LYS A 22 6.58 -9.04 6.85
C LYS A 22 5.16 -8.52 7.09
N GLY A 23 4.90 -7.85 8.20
CA GLY A 23 3.60 -7.24 8.50
C GLY A 23 3.34 -5.94 7.75
N GLN A 24 4.37 -5.33 7.17
CA GLN A 24 4.22 -4.13 6.36
C GLN A 24 3.97 -4.58 4.92
N HIS A 25 2.71 -4.74 4.54
CA HIS A 25 2.26 -5.00 3.16
C HIS A 25 2.53 -3.79 2.23
N LYS A 26 3.77 -3.31 2.22
CA LYS A 26 4.29 -2.18 1.44
C LYS A 26 4.52 -2.63 0.01
N THR A 27 4.09 -1.80 -0.93
CA THR A 27 4.41 -1.99 -2.36
C THR A 27 5.41 -0.91 -2.76
N TYR A 28 6.54 -1.28 -3.36
CA TYR A 28 7.44 -0.27 -3.93
C TYR A 28 6.78 0.45 -5.11
N LEU A 29 7.06 1.74 -5.28
CA LEU A 29 6.45 2.58 -6.32
C LEU A 29 6.53 1.97 -7.72
N HIS A 30 7.69 1.44 -8.13
CA HIS A 30 7.88 0.79 -9.43
C HIS A 30 7.17 -0.56 -9.59
N GLN A 31 6.69 -1.16 -8.51
CA GLN A 31 5.98 -2.45 -8.53
C GLN A 31 4.46 -2.28 -8.50
N ALA A 32 3.97 -1.08 -8.16
CA ALA A 32 2.55 -0.81 -8.07
C ALA A 32 1.92 -0.71 -9.47
N LYS A 33 0.82 -1.44 -9.68
CA LYS A 33 0.17 -1.58 -11.00
C LYS A 33 -0.66 -0.37 -11.40
N ASN A 34 -1.09 0.42 -10.42
CA ASN A 34 -1.96 1.59 -10.55
C ASN A 34 -1.17 2.91 -10.58
N VAL A 35 0.12 2.85 -10.92
CA VAL A 35 1.03 3.99 -10.96
C VAL A 35 1.48 4.25 -12.40
N ALA A 36 1.34 5.49 -12.84
CA ALA A 36 1.96 5.98 -14.07
C ALA A 36 3.07 6.97 -13.73
N MET A 37 4.27 6.77 -14.26
CA MET A 37 5.39 7.71 -14.10
C MET A 37 5.80 8.34 -15.42
N GLY A 38 5.90 9.67 -15.42
CA GLY A 38 6.34 10.46 -16.54
C GLY A 38 7.84 10.32 -16.83
N TYR A 39 8.20 10.68 -18.05
CA TYR A 39 9.58 10.67 -18.54
C TYR A 39 10.56 11.37 -17.60
N LYS A 40 11.73 10.75 -17.36
CA LYS A 40 12.82 11.25 -16.51
C LYS A 40 12.46 11.49 -15.03
N SER A 41 11.29 11.06 -14.58
CA SER A 41 10.99 10.97 -13.15
C SER A 41 11.65 9.74 -12.55
N TYR A 42 12.21 9.87 -11.37
CA TYR A 42 12.86 8.77 -10.64
C TYR A 42 12.44 8.77 -9.17
N HIS A 43 12.60 7.62 -8.54
CA HIS A 43 12.41 7.46 -7.11
C HIS A 43 13.57 6.68 -6.50
N ASN A 44 13.89 6.95 -5.24
CA ASN A 44 14.97 6.28 -4.52
C ASN A 44 14.43 5.36 -3.41
N GLY A 45 13.46 4.49 -3.73
CA GLY A 45 12.85 3.58 -2.73
C GLY A 45 11.50 4.02 -2.15
N ALA A 46 10.74 4.86 -2.86
CA ALA A 46 9.38 5.22 -2.47
C ALA A 46 8.39 4.03 -2.45
N PHE A 47 7.34 4.17 -1.64
CA PHE A 47 6.28 3.19 -1.42
C PHE A 47 4.89 3.72 -1.80
N VAL A 48 4.02 2.80 -2.18
CA VAL A 48 2.60 3.04 -2.43
C VAL A 48 1.77 2.17 -1.49
N TRP A 49 0.74 2.80 -0.93
CA TRP A 49 -0.27 2.17 -0.09
C TRP A 49 -1.61 2.28 -0.80
N GLN A 50 -2.14 1.12 -1.12
CA GLN A 50 -3.39 0.94 -1.84
C GLN A 50 -4.11 -0.26 -1.22
N TRP A 51 -5.36 -0.06 -0.88
CA TRP A 51 -6.25 -1.09 -0.36
C TRP A 51 -7.38 -1.41 -1.33
N HIS A 52 -7.68 -0.51 -2.27
CA HIS A 52 -8.75 -0.65 -3.26
C HIS A 52 -8.23 -0.50 -4.68
N GLN A 53 -8.77 -1.26 -5.63
CA GLN A 53 -8.33 -1.20 -7.03
C GLN A 53 -8.68 0.12 -7.75
N ASN A 54 -9.59 0.91 -7.17
CA ASN A 54 -10.11 2.15 -7.75
C ASN A 54 -9.26 3.39 -7.42
N SER A 55 -8.11 3.22 -6.75
CA SER A 55 -7.18 4.30 -6.48
C SER A 55 -5.99 4.28 -7.44
N GLN A 56 -5.52 5.45 -7.88
CA GLN A 56 -4.46 5.60 -8.87
C GLN A 56 -3.48 6.72 -8.49
N LEU A 57 -2.24 6.59 -8.95
CA LEU A 57 -1.19 7.61 -8.81
C LEU A 57 -0.62 7.95 -10.19
N GLU A 58 -0.66 9.23 -10.53
CA GLU A 58 -0.01 9.76 -11.73
C GLU A 58 1.11 10.71 -11.33
N ILE A 59 2.32 10.44 -11.81
CA ILE A 59 3.49 11.28 -11.58
C ILE A 59 3.92 11.88 -12.91
N GLY A 60 4.04 13.20 -12.97
CA GLY A 60 4.49 13.94 -14.13
C GLY A 60 5.95 13.64 -14.50
N LYS A 61 6.49 14.44 -15.42
CA LYS A 61 7.85 14.32 -15.97
C LYS A 61 8.87 15.05 -15.07
N TYR A 62 10.12 14.57 -15.09
CA TYR A 62 11.27 15.20 -14.42
C TYR A 62 11.13 15.38 -12.90
N CYS A 63 10.41 14.49 -12.23
CA CYS A 63 10.26 14.52 -10.78
C CYS A 63 11.42 13.81 -10.07
N SER A 64 11.79 14.34 -8.90
CA SER A 64 12.79 13.74 -8.00
C SER A 64 12.11 13.30 -6.72
N ILE A 65 12.00 11.99 -6.49
CA ILE A 65 11.32 11.43 -5.31
C ILE A 65 12.36 10.78 -4.40
N ALA A 66 12.46 11.29 -3.17
CA ALA A 66 13.42 10.81 -2.18
C ALA A 66 13.13 9.37 -1.72
N ASN A 67 14.05 8.85 -0.90
CA ASN A 67 13.87 7.57 -0.23
C ASN A 67 12.77 7.68 0.84
N ASP A 68 12.09 6.56 1.11
CA ASP A 68 11.08 6.44 2.16
C ASP A 68 9.92 7.45 2.04
N VAL A 69 9.60 7.84 0.81
CA VAL A 69 8.36 8.59 0.50
C VAL A 69 7.19 7.62 0.44
N HIS A 70 6.08 7.95 1.11
CA HIS A 70 4.87 7.13 1.15
C HIS A 70 3.72 7.83 0.42
N PHE A 71 3.20 7.20 -0.62
CA PHE A 71 1.96 7.63 -1.28
C PHE A 71 0.79 6.81 -0.74
N ILE A 72 -0.13 7.47 -0.03
CA ILE A 72 -1.37 6.87 0.48
C ILE A 72 -2.49 7.26 -0.47
N LEU A 73 -3.03 6.30 -1.22
CA LEU A 73 -3.91 6.59 -2.37
C LEU A 73 -5.40 6.49 -2.04
N ASP A 74 -5.75 5.86 -0.93
CA ASP A 74 -7.13 5.67 -0.51
C ASP A 74 -7.26 5.63 1.03
N SER A 75 -8.49 5.52 1.51
CA SER A 75 -8.83 5.61 2.93
C SER A 75 -8.53 4.33 3.72
N GLY A 76 -7.98 3.28 3.11
CA GLY A 76 -7.66 2.04 3.81
C GLY A 76 -8.87 1.36 4.45
N HIS A 77 -10.04 1.40 3.81
CA HIS A 77 -11.33 0.85 4.29
C HIS A 77 -12.02 1.63 5.43
N HIS A 78 -11.44 2.72 5.94
CA HIS A 78 -12.02 3.45 7.08
C HIS A 78 -13.30 4.24 6.74
N THR A 79 -13.52 4.56 5.46
CA THR A 79 -14.70 5.34 5.02
C THR A 79 -15.80 4.46 4.41
N LEU A 80 -15.72 3.14 4.55
CA LEU A 80 -16.70 2.22 3.95
C LEU A 80 -18.03 2.15 4.70
N SER A 81 -18.08 2.64 5.94
CA SER A 81 -19.31 2.70 6.72
C SER A 81 -19.63 4.15 7.06
N GLU A 82 -20.90 4.52 6.90
CA GLU A 82 -21.42 5.83 7.32
C GLU A 82 -21.54 5.97 8.84
N VAL A 83 -21.49 4.85 9.58
CA VAL A 83 -21.75 4.80 11.03
C VAL A 83 -20.46 4.76 11.84
N THR A 84 -19.39 4.19 11.28
CA THR A 84 -18.15 3.93 12.03
C THR A 84 -16.93 3.94 11.12
N SER A 85 -15.83 4.47 11.62
CA SER A 85 -14.54 4.45 10.92
C SER A 85 -13.77 3.16 11.11
N PHE A 86 -14.25 2.22 11.93
CA PHE A 86 -13.56 0.94 12.11
C PHE A 86 -13.80 0.03 10.89
N PRO A 87 -12.76 -0.54 10.25
CA PRO A 87 -12.89 -1.31 9.02
C PRO A 87 -13.38 -2.74 9.30
N HIS A 88 -14.59 -2.86 9.84
CA HIS A 88 -15.21 -4.10 10.30
C HIS A 88 -15.08 -5.23 9.27
N PHE A 89 -15.41 -4.96 8.00
CA PHE A 89 -15.43 -6.00 6.96
C PHE A 89 -14.05 -6.59 6.64
N ASN A 90 -12.97 -5.90 6.98
CA ASN A 90 -11.60 -6.34 6.77
C ASN A 90 -11.03 -7.10 7.96
N HIS A 91 -11.54 -6.84 9.17
CA HIS A 91 -11.11 -7.50 10.41
C HIS A 91 -12.05 -8.61 10.88
N LEU A 92 -13.21 -8.79 10.25
CA LEU A 92 -13.99 -10.02 10.35
C LEU A 92 -13.25 -11.12 9.57
N VAL A 93 -12.16 -11.60 10.14
CA VAL A 93 -11.34 -12.67 9.59
C VAL A 93 -11.59 -13.89 10.47
N ASP A 94 -11.79 -15.04 9.83
CA ASP A 94 -11.91 -16.39 10.41
C ASP A 94 -13.32 -17.01 10.50
N LYS A 95 -14.40 -16.32 10.07
CA LYS A 95 -15.74 -16.94 9.93
C LYS A 95 -16.48 -16.42 8.71
N ASP A 96 -17.01 -17.33 7.89
CA ASP A 96 -18.01 -16.98 6.88
C ASP A 96 -19.31 -16.57 7.58
N LEU A 97 -19.44 -15.27 7.80
CA LEU A 97 -20.65 -14.68 8.35
C LEU A 97 -21.62 -14.36 7.20
N LEU A 98 -22.88 -14.74 7.37
CA LEU A 98 -23.95 -14.26 6.51
C LEU A 98 -24.21 -12.79 6.84
N ILE A 99 -24.17 -11.94 5.82
CA ILE A 99 -24.50 -10.51 5.91
C ILE A 99 -25.84 -10.34 5.19
N GLY A 100 -26.93 -10.38 5.97
CA GLY A 100 -28.29 -10.50 5.42
C GLY A 100 -28.44 -11.80 4.63
N ASN A 101 -28.70 -11.69 3.32
CA ASN A 101 -28.86 -12.82 2.41
C ASN A 101 -27.60 -13.14 1.58
N GLN A 102 -26.46 -12.49 1.86
CA GLN A 102 -25.21 -12.64 1.10
C GLN A 102 -24.11 -13.27 1.93
N THR A 103 -23.18 -13.96 1.27
CA THR A 103 -21.92 -14.37 1.92
C THR A 103 -21.04 -13.14 2.15
N GLN A 104 -20.11 -13.23 3.11
CA GLN A 104 -19.12 -12.18 3.31
C GLN A 104 -18.30 -11.88 2.06
N SER A 105 -17.99 -12.90 1.25
CA SER A 105 -17.25 -12.77 0.00
C SER A 105 -18.02 -11.96 -1.05
N ASP A 106 -19.32 -12.22 -1.17
CA ASP A 106 -20.19 -11.52 -2.13
C ASP A 106 -20.43 -10.08 -1.69
N PHE A 107 -20.65 -9.87 -0.39
CA PHE A 107 -20.75 -8.55 0.18
C PHE A 107 -19.49 -7.72 -0.11
N ARG A 108 -18.29 -8.28 0.14
CA ARG A 108 -17.01 -7.61 -0.15
C ARG A 108 -16.85 -7.21 -1.61
N LYS A 109 -17.29 -8.06 -2.56
CA LYS A 109 -17.26 -7.72 -4.00
C LYS A 109 -18.20 -6.57 -4.36
N ASN A 110 -19.28 -6.41 -3.62
CA ASN A 110 -20.28 -5.36 -3.83
C ASN A 110 -19.94 -4.03 -3.15
N ILE A 111 -18.92 -4.00 -2.28
CA ILE A 111 -18.42 -2.76 -1.68
C ILE A 111 -17.83 -1.90 -2.80
N LYS A 112 -18.56 -0.86 -3.19
CA LYS A 112 -18.05 0.17 -4.09
C LYS A 112 -17.16 1.10 -3.28
N THR A 113 -15.94 1.27 -3.76
CA THR A 113 -14.98 2.24 -3.22
C THR A 113 -14.94 3.43 -4.15
N GLU A 114 -14.86 4.62 -3.57
CA GLU A 114 -14.74 5.85 -4.35
C GLU A 114 -13.48 5.80 -5.21
N GLU A 115 -13.62 6.24 -6.45
CA GLU A 115 -12.46 6.42 -7.32
C GLU A 115 -11.60 7.55 -6.76
N SER A 116 -10.30 7.28 -6.61
CA SER A 116 -9.34 8.24 -6.10
C SER A 116 -8.17 8.34 -7.07
N LYS A 117 -7.78 9.56 -7.41
CA LYS A 117 -6.60 9.78 -8.26
C LYS A 117 -5.72 10.86 -7.65
N THR A 118 -4.54 10.45 -7.21
CA THR A 118 -3.48 11.36 -6.78
C THR A 118 -2.63 11.76 -7.98
N ILE A 119 -2.43 13.06 -8.17
CA ILE A 119 -1.67 13.60 -9.32
C ILE A 119 -0.51 14.45 -8.80
N ILE A 120 0.70 14.09 -9.21
CA ILE A 120 1.91 14.88 -9.03
C ILE A 120 2.23 15.53 -10.37
N GLY A 121 2.38 16.85 -10.39
CA GLY A 121 2.73 17.60 -11.60
C GLY A 121 4.13 17.29 -12.12
N ASN A 122 4.58 18.09 -13.09
CA ASN A 122 5.93 17.99 -13.64
C ASN A 122 6.94 18.75 -12.77
N ALA A 123 8.21 18.35 -12.82
CA ALA A 123 9.33 19.01 -12.15
C ALA A 123 9.16 19.19 -10.63
N VAL A 124 8.49 18.23 -9.99
CA VAL A 124 8.28 18.23 -8.54
C VAL A 124 9.45 17.54 -7.85
N TRP A 125 9.96 18.16 -6.78
CA TRP A 125 10.91 17.54 -5.86
C TRP A 125 10.19 17.19 -4.55
N ILE A 126 10.16 15.91 -4.20
CA ILE A 126 9.62 15.40 -2.93
C ILE A 126 10.79 14.94 -2.07
N GLY A 127 11.02 15.65 -0.96
CA GLY A 127 12.06 15.37 0.01
C GLY A 127 11.74 14.20 0.94
N MET A 128 12.74 13.82 1.75
CA MET A 128 12.59 12.93 2.91
C MET A 128 11.80 13.59 4.03
#